data_AF-A0A949GA33-F1
#
_entry.id   AF-A0A949GA33-F1
#
_cell.length_a   1.000
_cell.length_b   1.000
_cell.length_c   1.000
_cell.angle_alpha   90.00
_cell.angle_beta   90.00
_cell.angle_gamma   90.00
#
_symmetry.space_group_name_H-M   'P 1'
#
loop_
_entity.id
_entity.type
_entity.pdbx_description
1 polymer ?
#
loop_
_entity_poly.entity_id
_entity_poly.type
_entity_poly.pdbx_seq_one_letter_code
_entity_poly.pdbx_strand_id
1 'polypeptide(L)' 'MATTKQRIAVTLDKNMGKALRLRAKRDQVPVASAASDLLRMALEIDEDLHFGKIAEARMKMKDIKWIPHDEFWEKALGKK' A
#
# COMPACT_ATOMS: atom_id res chain seq x y z
N MET A 1 -22.96 -23.02 -0.22
CA MET A 1 -22.03 -22.25 -1.06
C MET A 1 -21.18 -21.40 -0.13
N ALA A 2 -19.99 -21.87 0.23
CA ALA A 2 -19.12 -21.18 1.20
C ALA A 2 -18.49 -19.98 0.51
N THR A 3 -18.77 -18.78 0.98
CA THR A 3 -18.15 -17.57 0.44
C THR A 3 -16.66 -17.55 0.78
N THR A 4 -15.79 -17.43 -0.22
CA THR A 4 -14.31 -17.36 -0.08
C THR A 4 -13.81 -16.10 0.63
N LYS A 5 -14.70 -15.17 0.97
CA LYS A 5 -14.36 -13.89 1.61
C LYS A 5 -14.14 -14.11 3.11
N GLN A 6 -12.92 -13.85 3.57
CA GLN A 6 -12.58 -13.84 4.98
C GLN A 6 -13.26 -12.66 5.68
N ARG A 7 -13.90 -12.92 6.84
CA ARG A 7 -14.54 -11.90 7.67
C ARG A 7 -13.64 -11.58 8.86
N ILE A 8 -13.49 -10.30 9.18
CA ILE A 8 -12.72 -9.84 10.33
C ILE A 8 -13.68 -9.10 11.26
N ALA A 9 -13.76 -9.52 12.52
CA ALA A 9 -14.44 -8.79 13.57
C ALA A 9 -13.42 -7.95 14.33
N VAL A 10 -13.66 -6.65 14.44
CA VAL A 10 -12.77 -5.70 15.12
C VAL A 10 -13.57 -4.84 16.09
N THR A 11 -13.01 -4.62 17.27
CA THR A 11 -13.54 -3.66 18.25
C THR A 11 -12.86 -2.33 18.00
N LEU A 12 -13.65 -1.28 17.79
CA LEU A 12 -13.16 0.08 17.55
C LEU A 12 -13.54 0.96 18.74
N ASP A 13 -12.68 1.93 19.07
CA ASP A 13 -13.08 2.96 20.01
C ASP A 13 -14.20 3.83 19.41
N LYS A 14 -14.90 4.58 20.28
CA LYS A 14 -16.07 5.37 19.91
C LYS A 14 -15.76 6.43 18.86
N ASN A 15 -14.57 7.05 18.92
CA ASN A 15 -14.18 8.12 18.01
C ASN A 15 -13.80 7.56 16.64
N MET A 16 -13.00 6.48 16.59
CA MET A 16 -12.65 5.83 15.33
C MET A 16 -13.87 5.24 14.63
N GLY A 17 -14.79 4.61 15.37
CA GLY A 17 -16.06 4.15 14.82
C GLY A 17 -16.92 5.29 14.25
N LYS A 18 -16.93 6.47 14.90
CA LYS A 18 -17.62 7.65 14.39
C LYS A 18 -16.96 8.20 13.12
N ALA A 19 -15.64 8.33 13.11
CA ALA A 19 -14.88 8.81 11.96
C ALA A 19 -15.09 7.89 10.73
N LEU A 20 -15.02 6.57 10.92
CA LEU A 20 -15.25 5.59 9.87
C LEU A 20 -16.67 5.70 9.29
N ARG A 21 -17.69 5.85 10.14
CA ARG A 21 -19.08 6.05 9.69
C ARG A 21 -19.25 7.35 8.91
N LEU A 22 -18.63 8.44 9.36
CA LEU A 22 -18.69 9.73 8.66
C LEU A 22 -18.05 9.65 7.29
N ARG A 23 -16.89 8.99 7.19
CA ARG A 23 -16.22 8.74 5.90
C ARG A 23 -17.09 7.89 4.97
N ALA A 24 -17.59 6.76 5.46
CA ALA A 24 -18.48 5.89 4.69
C ALA A 24 -19.72 6.64 4.19
N LYS A 25 -20.31 7.51 5.02
CA LYS A 25 -21.43 8.38 4.63
C LYS A 25 -21.04 9.39 3.55
N ARG A 26 -19.89 10.07 3.69
CA ARG A 26 -19.37 11.02 2.70
C ARG A 26 -19.17 10.34 1.34
N ASP A 27 -18.62 9.14 1.36
CA ASP A 27 -18.25 8.38 0.15
C ASP A 27 -19.43 7.53 -0.39
N GLN A 28 -20.59 7.57 0.28
CA GLN A 28 -21.80 6.78 -0.04
C GLN A 28 -21.56 5.26 -0.17
N VAL A 29 -20.67 4.72 0.65
CA VAL A 29 -20.34 3.28 0.68
C VAL A 29 -20.68 2.65 2.03
N PRO A 30 -20.85 1.32 2.09
CA PRO A 30 -20.95 0.62 3.36
C PRO A 30 -19.72 0.83 4.25
N VAL A 31 -19.92 0.89 5.56
CA VAL A 31 -18.85 1.04 6.57
C VAL A 31 -17.78 -0.05 6.40
N ALA A 32 -18.18 -1.27 6.09
CA ALA A 32 -17.26 -2.39 5.85
C ALA A 32 -16.40 -2.18 4.60
N SER A 33 -16.96 -1.61 3.52
CA SER A 33 -16.19 -1.29 2.31
C SER A 33 -15.18 -0.19 2.59
N ALA A 34 -15.60 0.89 3.25
CA ALA A 34 -14.69 1.97 3.65
C ALA A 34 -13.54 1.47 4.56
N ALA A 35 -13.84 0.54 5.48
CA ALA A 35 -12.84 -0.11 6.32
C ALA A 35 -11.87 -0.98 5.49
N SER A 36 -12.41 -1.75 4.54
CA SER A 36 -11.59 -2.59 3.66
C SER A 36 -10.63 -1.76 2.80
N ASP A 37 -11.08 -0.61 2.30
CA ASP A 37 -10.24 0.27 1.48
C ASP A 37 -9.16 0.95 2.33
N LEU A 38 -9.50 1.35 3.56
CA LEU A 38 -8.52 1.85 4.52
C LEU A 38 -7.47 0.79 4.91
N LEU A 39 -7.90 -0.46 5.12
CA LEU A 39 -7.00 -1.57 5.39
C LEU A 39 -6.07 -1.86 4.22
N ARG A 40 -6.59 -1.81 2.98
CA ARG A 40 -5.77 -1.96 1.78
C ARG A 40 -4.68 -0.87 1.73
N MET A 41 -5.08 0.38 1.88
CA MET A 41 -4.16 1.52 1.89
C MET A 41 -3.10 1.40 3.00
N ALA A 42 -3.48 0.93 4.19
CA ALA A 42 -2.54 0.72 5.28
C ALA A 42 -1.51 -0.37 4.96
N LEU A 43 -1.93 -1.46 4.30
CA LEU A 43 -1.03 -2.53 3.86
C LEU A 43 -0.07 -2.05 2.77
N GLU A 44 -0.55 -1.26 1.81
CA GLU A 44 0.28 -0.65 0.76
C GLU A 44 1.35 0.27 1.37
N ILE A 45 0.98 1.10 2.36
CA ILE A 45 1.93 1.96 3.06
C ILE A 45 2.98 1.14 3.82
N ASP A 46 2.58 0.06 4.50
CA ASP A 46 3.51 -0.80 5.24
C ASP A 46 4.51 -1.49 4.29
N GLU A 47 4.03 -1.93 3.12
CA GLU A 47 4.86 -2.49 2.05
C GLU A 47 5.86 -1.45 1.52
N ASP A 48 5.40 -0.23 1.22
CA ASP A 48 6.27 0.86 0.77
C ASP A 48 7.35 1.19 1.81
N LEU A 49 6.98 1.25 3.10
CA LEU A 49 7.93 1.45 4.19
C LEU A 49 8.96 0.33 4.26
N HIS A 50 8.55 -0.91 4.02
CA HIS A 50 9.45 -2.05 3.99
C HIS A 50 10.42 -1.97 2.80
N PHE A 51 9.93 -1.72 1.59
CA PHE A 51 10.77 -1.59 0.40
C PHE A 51 11.67 -0.36 0.44
N GLY A 52 11.22 0.74 1.05
CA GLY A 52 12.04 1.91 1.31
C GLY A 52 13.29 1.57 2.13
N LYS A 53 13.13 0.80 3.20
CA LYS A 53 14.28 0.34 4.03
C LYS A 53 15.27 -0.50 3.22
N ILE A 54 14.77 -1.37 2.35
CA ILE A 54 15.63 -2.19 1.46
C ILE A 54 16.38 -1.28 0.48
N ALA A 55 15.70 -0.31 -0.13
CA ALA A 55 16.31 0.65 -1.04
C ALA A 55 17.39 1.47 -0.35
N GLU A 56 17.14 1.98 0.86
CA GLU A 56 18.14 2.69 1.66
C GLU A 56 19.34 1.81 2.02
N ALA A 57 19.11 0.56 2.40
CA ALA A 57 20.18 -0.38 2.70
C ALA A 57 21.06 -0.63 1.47
N ARG A 58 20.43 -0.79 0.29
CA ARG A 58 21.14 -0.91 -0.99
C ARG A 58 21.95 0.33 -1.29
N MET A 59 21.40 1.53 -1.11
CA MET A 59 22.07 2.83 -1.33
C MET A 59 23.34 3.02 -0.49
N LYS A 60 23.44 2.35 0.66
CA LYS A 60 24.59 2.42 1.57
C LYS A 60 25.68 1.39 1.24
N MET A 61 25.46 0.48 0.30
CA MET A 61 26.47 -0.50 -0.11
C MET A 61 27.62 0.19 -0.85
N LYS A 62 28.86 -0.25 -0.60
CA LYS A 62 30.05 0.35 -1.23
C LYS A 62 30.18 0.03 -2.73
N ASP A 63 29.65 -1.12 -3.16
CA ASP A 63 29.87 -1.65 -4.53
C ASP A 63 28.63 -1.48 -5.43
N ILE A 64 27.91 -0.36 -5.30
CA ILE A 64 26.74 -0.09 -6.15
C ILE A 64 27.22 0.36 -7.53
N LYS A 65 26.80 -0.37 -8.56
CA LYS A 65 26.91 0.07 -9.95
C LYS A 65 25.71 0.92 -10.31
N TRP A 66 25.94 2.21 -10.48
CA TRP A 66 24.95 3.16 -10.98
C TRP A 66 24.87 3.08 -12.50
N ILE A 67 23.66 3.07 -13.04
CA ILE A 67 23.40 3.15 -14.48
C ILE A 67 22.71 4.50 -14.72
N PRO A 68 23.18 5.32 -15.67
CA PRO A 68 22.51 6.54 -16.08
C PRO A 68 21.06 6.27 -16.52
N HIS A 69 20.17 7.23 -16.29
CA HIS A 69 18.74 7.09 -16.59
C HIS A 69 18.48 6.71 -18.05
N ASP A 70 19.12 7.43 -18.98
CA ASP A 70 18.93 7.21 -20.41
C ASP A 70 19.42 5.82 -20.84
N GLU A 71 20.59 5.40 -20.36
CA GLU A 71 21.15 4.06 -20.63
C GLU A 71 20.23 2.95 -20.11
N PHE A 72 19.65 3.14 -18.92
CA PHE A 72 18.71 2.18 -18.35
C PHE A 72 17.46 2.01 -19.24
N TRP A 73 16.85 3.12 -19.67
CA TRP A 73 15.63 3.07 -20.47
C TRP A 73 15.87 2.61 -21.90
N GLU A 74 16.99 2.98 -22.53
CA GLU A 74 17.37 2.43 -23.84
C GLU A 74 17.50 0.91 -23.79
N LYS A 75 18.15 0.39 -22.73
CA LYS A 75 18.29 -1.04 -22.49
C LYS A 75 16.96 -1.73 -22.15
N ALA A 76 16.10 -1.11 -21.34
CA ALA A 76 14.84 -1.68 -20.90
C ALA A 76 13.77 -1.70 -22.01
N LEU A 77 13.76 -0.69 -22.89
CA LEU A 77 12.81 -0.58 -24.01
C LEU A 77 13.29 -1.30 -25.27
N GLY A 78 14.46 -1.95 -25.25
CA GLY A 78 14.94 -2.81 -26.32
C GLY A 78 15.26 -2.08 -27.63
N LYS A 79 15.51 -0.77 -27.60
CA LYS A 79 15.98 -0.05 -28.78
C LYS A 79 17.49 -0.27 -28.92
N LYS A 80 17.85 -1.27 -29.70
CA LYS A 80 19.16 -1.36 -30.36
C LYS A 80 19.17 -0.48 -31.60
#